data_AF-H1KZW6-F1
#
_entry.id   AF-H1KZW6-F1
#
_cell.length_a   1.000
_cell.length_b   1.000
_cell.length_c   1.000
_cell.angle_alpha   90.00
_cell.angle_beta   90.00
_cell.angle_gamma   90.00
#
_symmetry.space_group_name_H-M   'P 1'
#
loop_
_entity.id
_entity.type
_entity.pdbx_description
1 polymer ?
#
loop_
_entity_poly.entity_id
_entity_poly.type
_entity_poly.pdbx_seq_one_letter_code
_entity_poly.pdbx_strand_id
1 'polypeptide(L)'
;MKIRQKPEDFIVEEIIDLDKTINEGGECYLYKLTKRNIENLKALSYIAKKFKIPLKEIGYCGLKDRYAITTQYITIPKKMEF
;
A
#
# COMPACT_ATOMS: atom_id res chain seq x y z
N MET A 1 -7.26 19.49 -23.40
CA MET A 1 -7.85 18.71 -22.29
C MET A 1 -6.78 18.57 -21.21
N LYS A 2 -6.98 19.09 -19.98
CA LYS A 2 -6.00 18.92 -18.88
C LYS A 2 -6.41 17.69 -18.06
N ILE A 3 -5.51 16.73 -17.94
CA ILE A 3 -5.67 15.51 -17.13
C ILE A 3 -4.93 15.74 -15.79
N ARG A 4 -5.41 15.16 -14.67
CA ARG A 4 -4.81 15.25 -13.32
C ARG A 4 -4.93 16.61 -12.61
N GLN A 5 -6.08 17.29 -12.69
CA GLN A 5 -6.26 18.55 -11.95
C GLN A 5 -6.65 18.32 -10.48
N LYS A 6 -7.37 17.23 -10.22
CA LYS A 6 -7.73 16.76 -8.88
C LYS A 6 -7.30 15.30 -8.70
N PRO A 7 -7.06 14.82 -7.46
CA PRO A 7 -6.76 13.41 -7.21
C PRO A 7 -7.84 12.45 -7.73
N GLU A 8 -9.09 12.90 -7.78
CA GLU A 8 -10.22 12.12 -8.30
C GLU A 8 -10.15 11.92 -9.82
N ASP A 9 -9.42 12.79 -10.53
CA ASP A 9 -9.21 12.66 -11.98
C ASP A 9 -8.19 11.57 -12.32
N PHE A 10 -7.52 10.99 -11.32
CA PHE A 10 -6.48 9.99 -11.52
C PHE A 10 -6.55 8.90 -10.45
N ILE A 11 -7.28 7.84 -10.77
CA ILE A 11 -7.49 6.66 -9.91
C ILE A 11 -6.59 5.53 -10.42
N VAL A 12 -5.82 4.92 -9.52
CA VAL A 12 -4.94 3.78 -9.83
C VAL A 12 -5.24 2.65 -8.87
N GLU A 13 -5.62 1.49 -9.39
CA GLU A 13 -5.75 0.26 -8.61
C GLU A 13 -4.68 -0.76 -9.03
N GLU A 14 -4.00 -1.34 -8.06
CA GLU A 14 -3.05 -2.42 -8.28
C GLU A 14 -3.79 -3.73 -8.56
N ILE A 15 -3.40 -4.39 -9.65
CA ILE A 15 -3.95 -5.68 -10.07
C ILE A 15 -2.94 -6.75 -9.64
N ILE A 16 -3.38 -7.67 -8.78
CA ILE A 16 -2.61 -8.85 -8.39
C ILE A 16 -3.49 -10.10 -8.49
N ASP A 17 -2.86 -11.23 -8.74
CA ASP A 17 -3.50 -12.54 -8.73
C ASP A 17 -3.48 -13.07 -7.28
N LEU A 18 -4.61 -12.92 -6.57
CA LEU A 18 -4.71 -13.24 -5.14
C LEU A 18 -4.53 -14.74 -4.89
N ASP A 19 -5.01 -15.61 -5.77
CA ASP A 19 -4.87 -17.06 -5.65
C ASP A 19 -3.40 -17.50 -5.70
N LYS A 20 -2.55 -16.79 -6.45
CA LYS A 20 -1.10 -17.04 -6.49
C LYS A 20 -0.32 -16.32 -5.40
N THR A 21 -0.87 -15.22 -4.88
CA THR A 21 -0.17 -14.36 -3.92
C THR A 21 -0.41 -14.82 -2.48
N ILE A 22 -1.62 -15.27 -2.18
CA ILE A 22 -2.00 -15.74 -0.85
C ILE A 22 -1.64 -17.22 -0.74
N ASN A 23 -0.74 -17.53 0.18
CA ASN A 23 -0.38 -18.90 0.50
C ASN A 23 -0.80 -19.21 1.94
N GLU A 24 -1.48 -20.35 2.14
CA GLU A 24 -1.77 -20.85 3.49
C GLU A 24 -0.45 -21.09 4.24
N GLY A 25 -0.38 -20.57 5.47
CA GLY A 25 0.86 -20.62 6.27
C GLY A 25 1.92 -19.57 5.93
N GLY A 26 1.66 -18.63 5.01
CA GLY A 26 2.62 -17.57 4.68
C GLY A 26 3.03 -16.72 5.89
N GLU A 27 4.24 -16.17 5.87
CA GLU A 27 4.83 -15.42 7.01
C GLU A 27 4.35 -13.97 7.13
N CYS A 28 3.51 -13.51 6.20
CA CYS A 28 3.02 -12.14 6.14
C CYS A 28 1.49 -12.08 6.11
N TYR A 29 0.94 -10.99 6.63
CA TYR A 29 -0.41 -10.55 6.36
C TYR A 29 -0.43 -9.65 5.12
N LEU A 30 -1.44 -9.82 4.27
CA LEU A 30 -1.68 -8.98 3.09
C LEU A 30 -2.79 -7.98 3.40
N TYR A 31 -2.52 -6.69 3.16
CA TYR A 31 -3.48 -5.61 3.36
C TYR A 31 -3.66 -4.81 2.08
N LYS A 32 -4.87 -4.26 1.90
CA LYS A 32 -5.19 -3.32 0.83
C LYS A 32 -5.12 -1.89 1.37
N LEU A 33 -4.15 -1.11 0.89
CA LEU A 33 -3.92 0.28 1.25
C LEU A 33 -4.51 1.20 0.17
N THR A 34 -5.47 2.03 0.57
CA THR A 34 -5.97 3.14 -0.26
C THR A 34 -5.48 4.47 0.29
N LYS A 35 -4.88 5.29 -0.57
CA LYS A 35 -4.36 6.62 -0.21
C LYS A 35 -4.86 7.69 -1.18
N ARG A 36 -4.99 8.94 -0.71
CA ARG A 36 -5.43 10.10 -1.50
C ARG A 36 -4.54 11.29 -1.21
N ASN A 37 -4.01 11.91 -2.27
CA ASN A 37 -3.19 13.13 -2.18
C ASN A 37 -2.02 13.05 -1.18
N ILE A 38 -1.38 11.88 -1.09
CA ILE A 38 -0.28 11.62 -0.17
C ILE A 38 0.78 10.75 -0.85
N GLU A 39 2.04 11.05 -0.56
CA GLU A 39 3.19 10.30 -1.03
C GLU A 39 3.19 8.89 -0.47
N ASN A 40 3.69 7.95 -1.27
CA ASN A 40 3.69 6.54 -0.92
C ASN A 40 4.44 6.26 0.39
N LEU A 41 5.71 6.68 0.46
CA LEU A 41 6.56 6.47 1.65
C LEU A 41 6.01 7.19 2.89
N LYS A 42 5.33 8.33 2.72
CA LYS A 42 4.68 9.04 3.83
C LYS A 42 3.48 8.27 4.38
N ALA A 43 2.66 7.68 3.51
CA ALA A 43 1.56 6.82 3.90
C ALA A 43 2.07 5.56 4.62
N LEU A 44 3.08 4.89 4.08
CA LEU A 44 3.70 3.72 4.72
C LEU A 44 4.34 4.10 6.07
N SER A 45 5.00 5.25 6.18
CA SER A 45 5.57 5.74 7.44
C SER A 45 4.51 5.97 8.51
N TYR A 46 3.33 6.46 8.13
CA TYR A 46 2.21 6.62 9.06
C TYR A 46 1.72 5.27 9.61
N ILE A 47 1.58 4.27 8.73
CA ILE A 47 1.23 2.89 9.10
C ILE A 47 2.31 2.32 10.02
N ALA A 48 3.58 2.42 9.62
CA ALA A 48 4.72 1.96 10.39
C ALA A 48 4.72 2.49 11.83
N LYS A 49 4.52 3.80 11.99
CA LYS A 49 4.45 4.44 13.31
C LYS A 49 3.24 3.98 14.11
N LYS A 50 2.07 3.88 13.47
CA LYS A 50 0.81 3.51 14.15
C LYS A 50 0.86 2.08 14.69
N PHE A 51 1.43 1.15 13.92
CA PHE A 51 1.56 -0.26 14.29
C PHE A 51 2.90 -0.59 14.96
N LYS A 52 3.75 0.41 15.22
CA LYS A 52 5.09 0.26 15.80
C LYS A 52 5.98 -0.75 15.05
N ILE A 53 5.79 -0.86 13.74
CA ILE A 53 6.57 -1.73 12.86
C ILE A 53 7.65 -0.93 12.13
N PRO A 54 8.87 -1.46 11.95
CA PRO A 54 9.87 -0.82 11.11
C PRO A 54 9.37 -0.65 9.67
N LEU A 55 9.50 0.55 9.11
CA LEU A 55 9.05 0.85 7.74
C LEU A 55 9.62 -0.13 6.69
N LYS A 56 10.87 -0.55 6.88
CA LYS A 56 11.59 -1.49 5.98
C LYS A 56 10.96 -2.88 5.93
N GLU A 57 10.15 -3.25 6.91
CA GLU A 57 9.50 -4.56 6.99
C GLU A 57 8.15 -4.53 6.29
N ILE A 58 7.64 -3.36 5.92
CA ILE A 58 6.42 -3.24 5.10
C ILE A 58 6.80 -3.48 3.64
N GLY A 59 6.31 -4.58 3.08
CA GLY A 59 6.48 -4.89 1.65
C GLY A 59 5.45 -4.18 0.78
N TYR A 60 5.84 -3.82 -0.44
CA TYR A 60 4.98 -3.21 -1.47
C TYR A 60 5.59 -3.44 -2.86
N CYS A 61 4.75 -3.55 -3.90
CA CYS A 61 5.21 -3.87 -5.27
C CYS A 61 5.73 -2.67 -6.08
N GLY A 62 5.48 -1.44 -5.61
CA GLY A 62 6.00 -0.24 -6.25
C GLY A 62 5.45 1.05 -5.65
N LEU A 63 6.11 2.16 -5.98
CA LEU A 63 5.64 3.49 -5.58
C LEU A 63 4.41 3.89 -6.40
N LYS A 64 3.57 4.73 -5.82
CA LYS A 64 2.35 5.25 -6.44
C LYS A 64 2.33 6.78 -6.33
N ASP A 65 1.83 7.43 -7.39
CA ASP A 65 1.77 8.89 -7.51
C ASP A 65 1.11 9.56 -6.30
N ARG A 66 1.63 10.72 -5.90
CA ARG A 66 1.07 11.54 -4.83
C ARG A 66 -0.29 12.12 -5.20
N TYR A 67 -0.40 12.70 -6.40
CA TYR A 67 -1.57 13.46 -6.86
C TYR A 67 -2.62 12.54 -7.51
N ALA A 68 -3.08 11.57 -6.73
CA ALA A 68 -3.93 10.49 -7.20
C ALA A 68 -4.73 9.89 -6.03
N ILE A 69 -5.81 9.18 -6.36
CA ILE A 69 -6.38 8.15 -5.47
C ILE A 69 -5.76 6.83 -5.90
N THR A 70 -4.99 6.21 -5.01
CA THR A 70 -4.28 4.97 -5.36
C THR A 70 -4.56 3.89 -4.35
N THR A 71 -4.83 2.70 -4.85
CA THR A 71 -5.08 1.50 -4.09
C THR A 71 -4.02 0.47 -4.45
N GLN A 72 -3.31 -0.03 -3.46
CA GLN A 72 -2.23 -0.99 -3.61
C GLN A 72 -2.27 -2.04 -2.51
N TYR A 73 -1.53 -3.12 -2.69
CA TYR A 73 -1.32 -4.13 -1.67
C TYR A 73 -0.02 -3.87 -0.92
N ILE A 74 -0.06 -4.10 0.39
CA ILE A 74 1.11 -4.05 1.26
C ILE A 74 1.15 -5.33 2.11
N THR A 75 2.35 -5.76 2.46
CA THR A 75 2.54 -6.92 3.34
C THR A 75 3.19 -6.50 4.65
N ILE A 76 2.74 -7.10 5.76
CA ILE A 76 3.35 -6.91 7.08
C ILE A 76 3.68 -8.30 7.66
N PRO A 77 4.90 -8.55 8.15
CA PRO A 77 5.26 -9.85 8.71
C PRO A 77 4.41 -10.22 9.93
N LYS A 78 3.96 -11.48 10.00
CA LYS A 78 3.15 -12.00 11.13
C LYS A 78 3.88 -11.95 12.46
N LYS A 79 5.21 -12.08 12.46
CA LYS A 79 6.07 -11.89 13.64
C LYS A 79 5.91 -10.52 14.30
N MET A 80 5.36 -9.55 13.58
CA MET A 80 5.03 -8.22 14.09
C MET A 80 3.59 -8.23 14.57
N GLU A 81 3.36 -8.86 15.71
CA GLU A 81 2.08 -8.77 16.41
C GLU A 81 1.98 -7.39 17.08
N PHE A 82 0.83 -6.73 16.92
CA PHE A 82 0.53 -5.40 17.47
C PHE A 82 -0.83 -5.36 18.15
#